data_AF-A0AAN7Q6F6-F1
#
_entry.id   AF-A0AAN7Q6F6-F1
#
_cell.length_a   1.000
_cell.length_b   1.000
_cell.length_c   1.000
_cell.angle_alpha   90.00
_cell.angle_beta   90.00
_cell.angle_gamma   90.00
#
_symmetry.space_group_name_H-M   'P 1'
#
loop_
_entity.id
_entity.type
_entity.pdbx_description
1 polymer ?
#
loop_
_entity_poly.entity_id
_entity_poly.type
_entity_poly.pdbx_seq_one_letter_code
_entity_poly.pdbx_strand_id
1 'polypeptide(L)'
;MAQIAGTYKLEKNENFAEYLAAIGIPDDKVKLANSPGVTYEIVVEGNKYTFKSSTKVNTTLIVNEEVEEILGSIDMKLKSVTKLEGSKLIVNSELPDGRKGTRTYEFCDKGFVVTMVSGDKVAKRYFMRT
;
A
#
# COMPACT_ATOMS: atom_id res chain seq x y z
N MET A 1 -21.46 -7.32 2.13
CA MET A 1 -20.07 -7.64 2.51
C MET A 1 -19.17 -7.00 1.47
N ALA A 2 -18.44 -5.94 1.84
CA ALA A 2 -17.59 -5.23 0.89
C ALA A 2 -16.55 -6.21 0.33
N GLN A 3 -16.59 -6.48 -0.98
CA GLN A 3 -15.59 -7.32 -1.63
C GLN A 3 -14.26 -6.57 -1.63
N ILE A 4 -13.38 -6.98 -0.72
CA ILE A 4 -12.00 -6.49 -0.63
C ILE A 4 -11.16 -7.04 -1.82
N ALA A 5 -11.56 -8.19 -2.35
CA ALA A 5 -10.98 -8.77 -3.54
C ALA A 5 -11.52 -8.08 -4.81
N GLY A 6 -10.62 -7.65 -5.68
CA GLY A 6 -10.97 -6.95 -6.91
C GLY A 6 -9.76 -6.36 -7.61
N THR A 7 -9.98 -5.89 -8.83
CA THR A 7 -8.99 -5.12 -9.58
C THR A 7 -9.24 -3.64 -9.35
N TYR A 8 -8.18 -2.93 -9.01
CA TYR A 8 -8.26 -1.52 -8.70
C TYR A 8 -7.21 -0.75 -9.46
N LYS A 9 -7.61 0.35 -10.05
CA LYS A 9 -6.74 1.24 -10.79
C LYS A 9 -6.42 2.45 -9.94
N LEU A 10 -5.14 2.79 -9.82
CA LEU A 10 -4.73 4.03 -9.20
C LEU A 10 -5.26 5.19 -10.05
N GLU A 11 -6.22 5.93 -9.53
CA GLU A 11 -6.75 7.12 -10.17
C GLU A 11 -5.98 8.35 -9.70
N LYS A 12 -5.82 8.47 -8.39
CA LYS A 12 -5.19 9.63 -7.77
C LYS A 12 -4.23 9.19 -6.67
N ASN A 13 -3.11 9.88 -6.58
CA ASN A 13 -2.20 9.80 -5.46
C ASN A 13 -1.93 11.23 -4.98
N GLU A 14 -1.90 11.41 -3.67
CA GLU A 14 -1.64 12.67 -2.99
C GLU A 14 -0.55 12.39 -1.96
N ASN A 15 0.49 13.23 -1.93
CA ASN A 15 1.60 13.11 -0.98
C ASN A 15 2.37 11.79 -0.95
N PHE A 16 2.11 10.85 -1.87
CA PHE A 16 2.93 9.62 -1.98
C PHE A 16 4.39 9.96 -2.29
N ALA A 17 4.60 10.98 -3.12
CA ALA A 17 5.94 11.46 -3.42
C ALA A 17 6.67 12.03 -2.19
N GLU A 18 5.99 12.87 -1.40
CA GLU A 18 6.55 13.41 -0.16
C GLU A 18 6.82 12.32 0.89
N TYR A 19 5.97 11.31 0.97
CA TYR A 19 6.18 10.17 1.87
C TYR A 19 7.41 9.36 1.48
N LEU A 20 7.58 9.06 0.18
CA LEU A 20 8.77 8.36 -0.30
C LEU A 20 10.03 9.21 -0.13
N ALA A 21 9.97 10.51 -0.45
CA ALA A 21 11.07 11.44 -0.24
C ALA A 21 11.45 11.54 1.25
N ALA A 22 10.46 11.57 2.15
CA ALA A 22 10.69 11.58 3.60
C ALA A 22 11.39 10.31 4.08
N ILE A 23 11.10 9.16 3.47
CA ILE A 23 11.76 7.87 3.74
C ILE A 23 13.21 7.83 3.19
N GLY A 24 13.63 8.82 2.41
CA GLY A 24 14.97 8.88 1.82
C GLY A 24 15.04 8.26 0.42
N ILE A 25 13.90 8.12 -0.24
CA ILE A 25 13.83 7.61 -1.61
C ILE A 25 14.17 8.76 -2.57
N PRO A 26 15.14 8.57 -3.50
CA PRO A 26 15.50 9.61 -4.45
C PRO A 26 14.35 9.90 -5.43
N ASP A 27 14.18 11.18 -5.76
CA ASP A 27 13.03 11.74 -6.49
C ASP A 27 12.74 11.04 -7.84
N ASP A 28 13.78 10.56 -8.55
CA ASP A 28 13.64 9.77 -9.78
C ASP A 28 12.89 8.45 -9.56
N LYS A 29 13.18 7.74 -8.47
CA LYS A 29 12.49 6.50 -8.10
C LYS A 29 11.09 6.80 -7.57
N VAL A 30 10.91 7.94 -6.91
CA VAL A 30 9.61 8.44 -6.49
C VAL A 30 8.70 8.66 -7.68
N LYS A 31 9.15 9.36 -8.72
CA LYS A 31 8.38 9.59 -9.96
C LYS A 31 8.02 8.30 -10.68
N LEU A 32 8.96 7.35 -10.73
CA LEU A 32 8.71 6.02 -11.31
C LEU A 32 7.66 5.23 -10.50
N ALA A 33 7.75 5.26 -9.17
CA ALA A 33 6.79 4.61 -8.28
C ALA A 33 5.42 5.33 -8.26
N ASN A 34 5.41 6.63 -8.57
CA ASN A 34 4.22 7.46 -8.63
C ASN A 34 3.54 7.45 -10.01
N SER A 35 3.96 6.55 -10.91
CA SER A 35 3.44 6.49 -12.27
C SER A 35 1.91 6.34 -12.24
N PRO A 36 1.15 7.31 -12.76
CA PRO A 36 -0.30 7.25 -12.77
C PRO A 36 -0.75 6.16 -13.74
N GLY A 37 -1.52 5.20 -13.26
CA GLY A 37 -2.02 4.08 -14.07
C GLY A 37 -1.58 2.68 -13.61
N VAL A 38 -0.85 2.55 -12.49
CA VAL A 38 -0.62 1.23 -11.89
C VAL A 38 -1.97 0.63 -11.45
N THR A 39 -2.29 -0.55 -11.98
CA THR A 39 -3.38 -1.38 -11.49
C THR A 39 -2.86 -2.32 -10.40
N TYR A 40 -3.62 -2.42 -9.32
CA TYR A 40 -3.43 -3.38 -8.25
C TYR A 40 -4.60 -4.36 -8.26
N GLU A 41 -4.31 -5.63 -8.45
CA GLU A 41 -5.25 -6.71 -8.24
C GLU A 41 -5.07 -7.22 -6.81
N ILE A 42 -6.13 -7.09 -5.99
CA ILE A 42 -6.16 -7.61 -4.63
C ILE A 42 -6.90 -8.93 -4.66
N VAL A 43 -6.19 -10.01 -4.31
CA VAL A 43 -6.76 -11.34 -4.14
C VAL A 43 -6.83 -11.65 -2.66
N VAL A 44 -8.04 -11.86 -2.14
CA VAL A 44 -8.26 -12.16 -0.73
C VAL A 44 -8.66 -13.63 -0.58
N GLU A 45 -7.83 -14.40 0.10
CA GLU A 45 -8.05 -15.80 0.44
C GLU A 45 -8.08 -15.94 1.97
N GLY A 46 -9.26 -15.72 2.56
CA GLY A 46 -9.45 -15.73 4.01
C GLY A 46 -8.63 -14.63 4.70
N ASN A 47 -7.50 -15.01 5.29
CA ASN A 47 -6.60 -14.08 5.98
C ASN A 47 -5.42 -13.63 5.10
N LYS A 48 -5.28 -14.15 3.88
CA LYS A 48 -4.19 -13.84 2.97
C LYS A 48 -4.64 -12.84 1.91
N TYR A 49 -3.90 -11.75 1.76
CA TYR A 49 -4.16 -10.63 0.86
C TYR A 49 -3.01 -10.48 -0.12
N THR A 50 -3.20 -10.92 -1.34
CA THR A 50 -2.17 -10.81 -2.38
C THR A 50 -2.43 -9.56 -3.21
N PHE A 51 -1.52 -8.60 -3.13
CA PHE A 51 -1.50 -7.38 -3.93
C PHE A 51 -0.60 -7.60 -5.15
N LYS A 52 -1.20 -7.84 -6.31
CA LYS A 52 -0.46 -7.91 -7.57
C LYS A 52 -0.48 -6.56 -8.25
N SER A 53 0.67 -5.91 -8.33
CA SER A 53 0.84 -4.72 -9.16
C SER A 53 1.08 -5.12 -10.62
N SER A 54 0.52 -4.37 -11.57
CA SER A 54 0.82 -4.55 -13.00
C SER A 54 2.30 -4.32 -13.36
N THR A 55 3.09 -3.75 -12.45
CA THR A 55 4.56 -3.58 -12.60
C THR A 55 5.37 -4.83 -12.24
N LYS A 56 4.75 -6.03 -12.22
CA LYS A 56 5.37 -7.32 -11.83
C LYS A 56 5.88 -7.38 -10.38
N VAL A 57 5.39 -6.49 -9.51
CA VAL A 57 5.65 -6.56 -8.07
C VAL A 57 4.42 -7.18 -7.42
N ASN A 58 4.57 -8.42 -6.95
CA ASN A 58 3.52 -9.14 -6.25
C ASN A 58 3.88 -9.16 -4.77
N THR A 59 3.14 -8.42 -3.96
CA THR A 59 3.28 -8.49 -2.50
C THR A 59 2.17 -9.36 -1.94
N THR A 60 2.54 -10.35 -1.14
CA THR A 60 1.56 -11.12 -0.37
C THR A 60 1.59 -10.64 1.07
N LEU A 61 0.46 -10.10 1.55
CA LEU A 61 0.25 -9.73 2.93
C LEU A 61 -0.62 -10.76 3.63
N ILE A 62 -0.42 -10.99 4.93
CA ILE A 62 -1.26 -11.87 5.73
C ILE A 62 -1.81 -11.07 6.92
N VAL A 63 -3.11 -11.15 7.15
CA VAL A 63 -3.79 -10.51 8.28
C VAL A 63 -3.36 -11.16 9.59
N ASN A 64 -3.01 -10.32 10.55
CA ASN A 64 -2.38 -10.62 11.83
C ASN A 64 -0.96 -11.23 11.73
N GLU A 65 -0.31 -11.11 10.58
CA GLU A 65 1.08 -11.52 10.38
C GLU A 65 1.96 -10.36 9.90
N GLU A 66 3.24 -10.43 10.28
CA GLU A 66 4.27 -9.53 9.80
C GLU A 66 4.85 -10.09 8.49
N VAL A 67 4.73 -9.32 7.42
CA VAL A 67 5.29 -9.68 6.11
C VAL A 67 6.33 -8.66 5.69
N GLU A 68 7.43 -9.13 5.13
CA GLU A 68 8.45 -8.25 4.57
C GLU A 68 8.05 -7.85 3.14
N GLU A 69 7.62 -6.60 2.97
CA GLU A 69 7.44 -6.00 1.64
C GLU A 69 8.78 -5.43 1.20
N ILE A 70 9.21 -5.82 0.00
CA ILE A 70 10.38 -5.22 -0.64
C ILE A 70 9.83 -4.12 -1.54
N LEU A 71 10.10 -2.85 -1.20
CA LEU A 71 9.87 -1.78 -2.17
C LEU A 71 10.94 -1.95 -3.24
N GLY A 72 10.62 -2.70 -4.29
CA GLY A 72 11.57 -3.10 -5.35
C GLY A 72 12.22 -1.92 -6.07
N SER A 73 11.64 -0.72 -5.95
CA SER A 73 12.29 0.50 -6.43
C SER A 73 13.52 0.89 -5.61
N ILE A 74 13.63 0.55 -4.31
CA ILE A 74 14.68 1.06 -3.39
C ILE A 74 15.53 -0.06 -2.75
N ASP A 75 15.26 -1.33 -3.04
CA ASP A 75 15.93 -2.47 -2.38
C ASP A 75 15.81 -2.41 -0.85
N MET A 76 14.74 -1.79 -0.36
CA MET A 76 14.51 -1.57 1.06
C MET A 76 13.40 -2.51 1.53
N LYS A 77 13.75 -3.38 2.47
CA LYS A 77 12.82 -4.28 3.16
C LYS A 77 12.08 -3.49 4.22
N LEU A 78 10.75 -3.51 4.19
CA LEU A 78 9.90 -2.95 5.23
C LEU A 78 8.97 -4.03 5.77
N LYS A 79 8.82 -4.09 7.08
CA LYS A 79 7.98 -5.08 7.75
C LYS A 79 6.58 -4.54 7.88
N SER A 80 5.60 -5.14 7.21
CA SER A 80 4.21 -4.70 7.26
C SER A 80 3.36 -5.68 8.06
N VAL A 81 2.68 -5.21 9.09
CA VAL A 81 1.73 -6.00 9.88
C VAL A 81 0.33 -5.60 9.47
N THR A 82 -0.42 -6.52 8.87
CA THR A 82 -1.80 -6.24 8.45
C THR A 82 -2.77 -6.58 9.57
N LYS A 83 -3.73 -5.69 9.86
CA LYS A 83 -4.81 -5.88 10.82
C LYS A 83 -6.15 -5.62 10.14
N LEU A 84 -7.10 -6.53 10.30
CA LEU A 84 -8.44 -6.37 9.74
C LEU A 84 -9.39 -5.94 10.87
N GLU A 85 -9.96 -4.74 10.72
CA GLU A 85 -10.95 -4.17 11.64
C GLU A 85 -12.29 -4.05 10.89
N GLY A 86 -13.04 -5.15 10.88
CA GLY A 86 -14.34 -5.24 10.22
C GLY A 86 -14.26 -5.06 8.71
N SER A 87 -14.47 -3.83 8.23
CA SER A 87 -14.46 -3.45 6.80
C SER A 87 -13.24 -2.61 6.40
N LYS A 88 -12.35 -2.30 7.35
CA LYS A 88 -11.12 -1.53 7.13
C LYS A 88 -9.91 -2.43 7.37
N LEU A 89 -8.88 -2.23 6.57
CA LEU A 89 -7.65 -3.01 6.66
C LEU A 89 -6.51 -2.04 7.01
N ILE A 90 -5.92 -2.22 8.18
CA ILE A 90 -4.88 -1.35 8.73
C ILE A 90 -3.54 -2.09 8.61
N VAL A 91 -2.65 -1.62 7.77
CA VAL A 91 -1.30 -2.17 7.59
C VAL A 91 -0.29 -1.27 8.29
N ASN A 92 0.31 -1.75 9.37
CA ASN A 92 1.39 -1.06 10.06
C ASN A 92 2.72 -1.48 9.45
N SER A 93 3.35 -0.59 8.69
CA SER A 93 4.69 -0.78 8.13
C SER A 93 5.78 -0.25 9.06
N GLU A 94 6.78 -1.04 9.40
CA GLU A 94 7.98 -0.64 10.12
C GLU A 94 9.17 -0.70 9.18
N LEU A 95 9.89 0.42 9.08
CA LEU A 95 11.13 0.52 8.34
C LEU A 95 12.30 0.12 9.25
N PRO A 96 13.36 -0.50 8.69
CA PRO A 96 14.55 -0.90 9.45
C PRO A 96 15.30 0.28 10.08
N ASP A 97 15.05 1.50 9.61
CA ASP A 97 15.57 2.76 10.17
C ASP A 97 14.90 3.18 11.50
N GLY A 98 13.93 2.38 12.00
CA GLY A 98 13.16 2.68 13.21
C GLY A 98 11.91 3.55 12.97
N ARG A 99 11.70 3.99 11.73
CA ARG A 99 10.49 4.74 11.33
C ARG A 99 9.30 3.80 11.19
N LYS A 100 8.17 4.19 11.78
CA LYS A 100 6.90 3.47 11.67
C LYS A 100 5.97 4.23 10.73
N GLY A 101 5.23 3.47 9.94
CA GLY A 101 4.22 3.89 9.00
C GLY A 101 2.93 3.13 9.28
N THR A 102 1.78 3.78 9.21
CA THR A 102 0.47 3.16 9.31
C THR A 102 -0.29 3.42 8.02
N ARG A 103 -0.72 2.38 7.33
CA ARG A 103 -1.47 2.44 6.07
C ARG A 103 -2.89 1.94 6.34
N THR A 104 -3.87 2.83 6.29
CA THR A 104 -5.27 2.48 6.47
C THR A 104 -5.94 2.35 5.11
N TYR A 105 -6.44 1.16 4.79
CA TYR A 105 -7.19 0.84 3.58
C TYR A 105 -8.69 0.84 3.91
N GLU A 106 -9.41 1.77 3.30
CA GLU A 106 -10.85 1.89 3.43
C GLU A 106 -11.50 1.44 2.12
N PHE A 107 -12.12 0.26 2.13
CA PHE A 107 -12.81 -0.30 0.98
C PHE A 107 -14.24 0.24 0.89
N CYS A 108 -14.64 0.60 -0.32
CA CYS A 108 -15.97 1.09 -0.68
C CYS A 108 -16.44 0.37 -1.95
N ASP A 109 -17.75 0.34 -2.25
CA ASP A 109 -18.28 -0.34 -3.44
C ASP A 109 -17.68 0.16 -4.77
N LYS A 110 -17.24 1.41 -4.82
CA LYS A 110 -16.63 2.03 -6.01
C LYS A 110 -15.10 1.91 -6.09
N GLY A 111 -14.42 1.44 -5.04
CA GLY A 111 -12.95 1.45 -4.96
C GLY A 111 -12.42 1.38 -3.54
N PHE A 112 -11.18 1.81 -3.30
CA PHE A 112 -10.65 1.97 -1.96
C PHE A 112 -9.69 3.15 -1.85
N VAL A 113 -9.58 3.69 -0.65
CA VAL A 113 -8.63 4.75 -0.33
C VAL A 113 -7.61 4.20 0.65
N VAL A 114 -6.33 4.42 0.35
CA VAL A 114 -5.21 4.09 1.24
C VAL A 114 -4.64 5.36 1.80
N THR A 115 -4.67 5.49 3.12
CA THR A 115 -4.03 6.59 3.83
C THR A 115 -2.79 6.06 4.54
N MET A 116 -1.61 6.47 4.10
CA MET A 116 -0.31 6.07 4.64
C MET A 116 0.23 7.23 5.50
N VAL A 117 0.56 6.97 6.74
CA VAL A 117 1.05 7.96 7.71
C VAL A 117 2.38 7.48 8.26
N SER A 118 3.47 8.22 8.12
CA SER A 118 4.74 7.92 8.81
C SER A 118 5.28 9.17 9.47
N GLY A 119 5.38 9.14 10.81
CA GLY A 119 5.72 10.31 11.61
C GLY A 119 4.83 11.50 11.27
N ASP A 120 5.45 12.60 10.85
CA ASP A 120 4.78 13.86 10.45
C ASP A 120 4.28 13.90 9.00
N LYS A 121 4.50 12.84 8.20
CA LYS A 121 4.12 12.83 6.77
C LYS A 121 2.91 11.91 6.53
N VAL A 122 1.94 12.43 5.80
CA VAL A 122 0.73 11.71 5.40
C VAL A 122 0.65 11.68 3.88
N ALA A 123 0.44 10.49 3.31
CA ALA A 123 0.14 10.24 1.92
C ALA A 123 -1.23 9.57 1.77
N LYS A 124 -1.95 9.89 0.70
CA LYS A 124 -3.25 9.28 0.37
C LYS A 124 -3.24 8.78 -1.07
N ARG A 125 -3.79 7.60 -1.30
CA ARG A 125 -3.91 7.00 -2.63
C ARG A 125 -5.35 6.57 -2.83
N TYR A 126 -5.95 7.03 -3.92
CA TYR A 126 -7.32 6.72 -4.31
C TYR A 126 -7.26 5.72 -5.45
N PHE A 127 -7.84 4.56 -5.19
CA PHE A 127 -7.96 3.49 -6.16
C PHE A 127 -9.42 3.32 -6.51
N MET A 128 -9.75 3.35 -7.80
CA MET A 128 -11.08 3.01 -8.27
C MET A 128 -11.14 1.55 -8.68
N ARG A 129 -12.25 0.88 -8.37
CA ARG A 129 -12.49 -0.48 -8.85
C ARG A 129 -12.75 -0.45 -10.36
N THR A 130 -12.06 -1.31 -11.10
CA THR A 130 -12.25 -1.53 -12.56
C THR A 130 -12.89 -2.88 -12.79
#